data_AF-A0A535MPR4-F1
#
_entry.id   AF-A0A535MPR4-F1
#
_cell.length_a   1.000
_cell.length_b   1.000
_cell.length_c   1.000
_cell.angle_alpha   90.00
_cell.angle_beta   90.00
_cell.angle_gamma   90.00
#
_symmetry.space_group_name_H-M   'P 1'
#
loop_
_entity.id
_entity.type
_entity.pdbx_description
1 polymer ?
#
loop_
_entity_poly.entity_id
_entity_poly.type
_entity_poly.pdbx_seq_one_letter_code
_entity_poly.pdbx_strand_id
1 'polypeptide(L)'
;MSVPAAPEPGGPVATRPEDAEGFVGVLRRADFRMLWAAQVSSQLADKFLMFTLLVLVYALTGGSTGSSLLMVAYTLPSVLLSAPAGVYADRHDKRTLLLGTNVLRGGLILLIPLSQHLPYVQNRAWPLIVITLLFSAVGQVFAPAEAASLPFLVRREQIMTATSLFMTTAILSLVVG
;
A
#
# COMPACT_ATOMS: atom_id res chain seq x y z
N MET A 1 0.75 -49.33 46.70
CA MET A 1 1.25 -48.73 45.45
C MET A 1 0.06 -48.46 44.55
N SER A 2 -0.48 -47.25 44.59
CA SER A 2 -1.60 -46.81 43.75
C SER A 2 -1.04 -46.16 42.47
N VAL A 3 -1.38 -46.73 41.33
CA VAL A 3 -1.04 -46.22 39.99
C VAL A 3 -1.74 -44.86 39.78
N PRO A 4 -1.05 -43.80 39.30
CA PRO A 4 -1.69 -42.54 38.96
C PRO A 4 -2.55 -42.71 37.69
N ALA A 5 -3.79 -42.22 37.73
CA ALA A 5 -4.70 -42.22 36.60
C ALA A 5 -4.15 -41.35 35.44
N ALA A 6 -4.30 -41.85 34.20
CA ALA A 6 -3.95 -41.14 32.98
C ALA A 6 -4.85 -39.90 32.78
N PRO A 7 -4.33 -38.80 32.21
CA PRO A 7 -5.14 -37.61 31.95
C PRO A 7 -6.10 -37.84 30.77
N GLU A 8 -7.38 -37.50 30.96
CA GLU A 8 -8.43 -37.61 29.94
C GLU A 8 -8.20 -36.63 28.76
N PRO A 9 -8.33 -37.08 27.50
CA PRO A 9 -8.29 -36.18 26.34
C PRO A 9 -9.72 -35.76 25.96
N GLY A 10 -10.05 -34.47 26.02
CA GLY A 10 -11.30 -34.00 25.40
C GLY A 10 -11.97 -32.72 25.88
N GLY A 11 -11.27 -31.80 26.56
CA GLY A 11 -11.82 -30.46 26.79
C GLY A 11 -11.88 -29.67 25.47
N PRO A 12 -12.95 -28.89 25.19
CA PRO A 12 -13.01 -28.01 24.02
C PRO A 12 -11.77 -27.10 24.04
N VAL A 13 -11.04 -27.05 22.92
CA VAL A 13 -9.87 -26.20 22.75
C VAL A 13 -10.31 -24.76 22.95
N ALA A 14 -10.17 -24.24 24.18
CA ALA A 14 -10.36 -22.84 24.47
C ALA A 14 -9.35 -22.08 23.61
N THR A 15 -9.84 -21.27 22.66
CA THR A 15 -8.98 -20.39 21.86
C THR A 15 -8.10 -19.61 22.83
N ARG A 16 -6.78 -19.79 22.72
CA ARG A 16 -5.86 -19.19 23.68
C ARG A 16 -5.99 -17.66 23.56
N PRO A 17 -5.78 -16.89 24.65
CA PRO A 17 -5.76 -15.43 24.57
C PRO A 17 -4.83 -14.92 23.44
N GLU A 18 -3.77 -15.68 23.15
CA GLU A 18 -2.83 -15.49 22.05
C GLU A 18 -3.51 -15.46 20.65
N ASP A 19 -4.55 -16.26 20.42
CA ASP A 19 -5.30 -16.30 19.14
C ASP A 19 -6.15 -15.02 18.94
N ALA A 20 -6.60 -14.40 20.04
CA ALA A 20 -7.31 -13.13 20.02
C ALA A 20 -6.37 -11.93 19.76
N GLU A 21 -5.07 -12.12 19.92
CA GLU A 21 -4.02 -11.11 19.71
C GLU A 21 -3.19 -11.35 18.44
N GLY A 22 -3.27 -12.53 17.82
CA GLY A 22 -2.61 -12.87 16.56
C GLY A 22 -3.26 -12.25 15.30
N PHE A 23 -2.71 -12.54 14.11
CA PHE A 23 -3.16 -11.94 12.84
C PHE A 23 -4.67 -12.10 12.59
N VAL A 24 -5.23 -13.27 12.90
CA VAL A 24 -6.68 -13.54 12.78
C VAL A 24 -7.48 -12.63 13.72
N GLY A 25 -6.99 -12.39 14.93
CA GLY A 25 -7.62 -11.50 15.91
C GLY A 25 -7.69 -10.04 15.45
N VAL A 26 -6.68 -9.56 14.72
CA VAL A 26 -6.68 -8.20 14.16
C VAL A 26 -7.57 -8.12 12.92
N LEU A 27 -7.53 -9.11 12.01
CA LEU A 27 -8.34 -9.18 10.79
C LEU A 27 -9.85 -9.36 11.05
N ARG A 28 -10.24 -9.78 12.25
CA ARG A 28 -11.65 -9.80 12.68
C ARG A 28 -12.24 -8.41 12.84
N ARG A 29 -11.42 -7.37 13.07
CA ARG A 29 -11.88 -5.98 13.17
C ARG A 29 -12.17 -5.44 11.77
N ALA A 30 -13.42 -5.03 11.54
CA ALA A 30 -13.88 -4.59 10.21
C ALA A 30 -13.07 -3.39 9.69
N ASP A 31 -12.85 -2.37 10.51
CA ASP A 31 -12.12 -1.17 10.09
C ASP A 31 -10.66 -1.47 9.75
N PHE A 32 -9.99 -2.30 10.56
CA PHE A 32 -8.63 -2.75 10.26
C PHE A 32 -8.58 -3.57 8.97
N ARG A 33 -9.53 -4.50 8.78
CA ARG A 33 -9.58 -5.32 7.56
C ARG A 33 -9.80 -4.47 6.30
N MET A 34 -10.62 -3.43 6.39
CA MET A 34 -10.80 -2.48 5.28
C MET A 34 -9.52 -1.70 4.98
N LEU A 35 -8.81 -1.21 6.01
CA LEU A 35 -7.52 -0.54 5.82
C LEU A 35 -6.48 -1.49 5.22
N TRP A 36 -6.37 -2.71 5.74
CA TRP A 36 -5.45 -3.73 5.26
C TRP A 36 -5.72 -4.12 3.80
N ALA A 37 -6.99 -4.29 3.40
CA ALA A 37 -7.35 -4.57 2.01
C ALA A 37 -6.99 -3.40 1.08
N ALA A 38 -7.20 -2.15 1.54
CA ALA A 38 -6.79 -0.96 0.81
C ALA A 38 -5.27 -0.89 0.66
N GLN A 39 -4.51 -1.23 1.69
CA GLN A 39 -3.05 -1.30 1.67
C GLN A 39 -2.54 -2.31 0.64
N VAL A 40 -3.03 -3.56 0.69
CA VAL A 40 -2.67 -4.63 -0.25
C VAL A 40 -2.92 -4.18 -1.68
N SER A 41 -4.14 -3.68 -1.94
CA SER A 41 -4.57 -3.28 -3.27
C SER A 41 -3.75 -2.11 -3.80
N SER A 42 -3.47 -1.11 -2.95
CA SER A 42 -2.65 0.05 -3.29
C SER A 42 -1.21 -0.36 -3.61
N GLN A 43 -0.61 -1.23 -2.80
CA GLN A 43 0.75 -1.70 -3.04
C GLN A 43 0.87 -2.51 -4.32
N LEU A 44 -0.04 -3.45 -4.57
CA LEU A 44 -0.04 -4.22 -5.82
C LEU A 44 -0.26 -3.31 -7.04
N ALA A 45 -1.22 -2.38 -6.96
CA ALA A 45 -1.47 -1.41 -8.01
C ALA A 45 -0.20 -0.59 -8.33
N ASP A 46 0.56 -0.17 -7.31
CA ASP A 46 1.81 0.56 -7.49
C ASP A 46 2.86 -0.26 -8.24
N LYS A 47 3.03 -1.55 -7.89
CA LYS A 47 4.01 -2.43 -8.55
C LYS A 47 3.64 -2.71 -9.99
N PHE A 48 2.39 -3.12 -10.24
CA PHE A 48 1.91 -3.37 -11.59
C PHE A 48 1.95 -2.10 -12.45
N LEU A 49 1.60 -0.95 -11.90
CA LEU A 49 1.69 0.33 -12.61
C LEU A 49 3.13 0.65 -12.98
N MET A 50 4.08 0.55 -12.04
CA MET A 50 5.50 0.79 -12.31
C MET A 50 6.03 -0.14 -13.40
N PHE A 51 5.75 -1.44 -13.30
CA PHE A 51 6.14 -2.42 -14.32
C PHE A 51 5.56 -2.06 -15.69
N THR A 52 4.26 -1.79 -15.74
CA THR A 52 3.54 -1.44 -16.98
C THR A 52 4.10 -0.18 -17.61
N LEU A 53 4.33 0.86 -16.82
CA LEU A 53 4.87 2.14 -17.30
C LEU A 53 6.32 2.00 -17.77
N LEU A 54 7.14 1.19 -17.11
CA LEU A 54 8.52 0.93 -17.56
C LEU A 54 8.54 0.26 -18.94
N VAL A 55 7.71 -0.77 -19.12
CA VAL A 55 7.58 -1.48 -20.41
C VAL A 55 7.03 -0.54 -21.48
N LEU A 56 5.97 0.21 -21.17
CA LEU A 56 5.32 1.12 -22.12
C LEU A 56 6.26 2.26 -22.54
N VAL A 57 6.93 2.91 -21.60
CA VAL A 57 7.90 3.97 -21.91
C VAL A 57 9.06 3.42 -22.74
N TYR A 58 9.59 2.25 -22.38
CA TYR A 58 10.65 1.61 -23.15
C TYR A 58 10.21 1.33 -24.60
N ALA A 59 9.00 0.80 -24.78
CA ALA A 59 8.42 0.54 -26.10
C ALA A 59 8.25 1.82 -26.93
N LEU A 60 7.89 2.94 -26.29
CA LEU A 60 7.72 4.24 -26.95
C LEU A 60 9.04 4.95 -27.27
N THR A 61 10.08 4.80 -26.44
CA THR A 61 11.35 5.51 -26.60
C THR A 61 12.45 4.69 -27.28
N GLY A 62 12.31 3.36 -27.36
CA GLY A 62 13.29 2.46 -27.98
C GLY A 62 14.64 2.36 -27.27
N GLY A 63 14.72 2.83 -26.02
CA GLY A 63 15.96 2.94 -25.25
C GLY A 63 15.74 3.24 -23.78
N SER A 64 16.79 3.06 -22.96
CA SER A 64 16.71 3.11 -21.49
C SER A 64 16.52 4.51 -20.90
N THR A 65 16.85 5.58 -21.63
CA THR A 65 16.78 6.97 -21.13
C THR A 65 15.37 7.34 -20.65
N GLY A 66 14.33 6.95 -21.40
CA GLY A 66 12.94 7.22 -21.00
C GLY A 66 12.57 6.51 -19.71
N SER A 67 12.92 5.23 -19.58
CA SER A 67 12.66 4.43 -18.37
C SER A 67 13.45 4.94 -17.16
N SER A 68 14.69 5.41 -17.35
CA SER A 68 15.46 6.07 -16.28
C SER A 68 14.78 7.35 -15.82
N LEU A 69 14.28 8.18 -16.76
CA LEU A 69 13.58 9.41 -16.41
C LEU A 69 12.25 9.13 -15.69
N LEU A 70 11.55 8.06 -16.07
CA LEU A 70 10.37 7.58 -15.36
C LEU A 70 10.70 7.18 -13.91
N MET A 71 11.80 6.46 -13.68
CA MET A 71 12.25 6.09 -12.34
C MET A 71 12.63 7.30 -11.50
N VAL A 72 13.27 8.30 -12.11
CA VAL A 72 13.55 9.59 -11.46
C VAL A 72 12.25 10.28 -11.09
N ALA A 73 11.27 10.36 -12.01
CA ALA A 73 9.97 10.95 -11.73
C ALA A 73 9.21 10.21 -10.61
N TYR A 74 9.39 8.89 -10.50
CA TYR A 74 8.81 8.12 -9.39
C TYR A 74 9.52 8.34 -8.06
N THR A 75 10.86 8.44 -8.05
CA THR A 75 11.66 8.49 -6.81
C THR A 75 11.84 9.91 -6.27
N LEU A 76 11.85 10.92 -7.16
CA LEU A 76 12.09 12.31 -6.78
C LEU A 76 11.05 12.82 -5.77
N PRO A 77 9.74 12.61 -5.94
CA PRO A 77 8.77 13.03 -4.94
C PRO A 77 8.94 12.33 -3.60
N SER A 78 9.33 11.05 -3.57
CA SER A 78 9.54 10.35 -2.29
C SER A 78 10.71 10.91 -1.49
N VAL A 79 11.75 11.36 -2.18
CA VAL A 79 12.88 12.01 -1.51
C VAL A 79 12.49 13.41 -1.02
N LEU A 80 11.85 14.21 -1.88
CA LEU A 80 11.58 15.62 -1.59
C LEU A 80 10.37 15.86 -0.67
N LEU A 81 9.35 15.01 -0.76
CA LEU A 81 8.06 15.24 -0.12
C LEU A 81 7.80 14.32 1.07
N SER A 82 8.67 13.36 1.40
CA SER A 82 8.47 12.44 2.53
C SER A 82 8.23 13.15 3.87
N ALA A 83 9.09 14.09 4.25
CA ALA A 83 8.95 14.83 5.51
C ALA A 83 7.74 15.80 5.51
N PRO A 84 7.53 16.65 4.47
CA PRO A 84 6.33 17.47 4.36
C PRO A 84 5.03 16.65 4.38
N ALA A 85 5.01 15.48 3.74
CA ALA A 85 3.85 14.60 3.69
C ALA A 85 3.49 14.05 5.08
N GLY A 86 4.49 13.73 5.92
CA GLY A 86 4.28 13.36 7.31
C GLY A 86 3.60 14.47 8.12
N VAL A 87 4.16 15.69 8.06
CA VAL A 87 3.56 16.87 8.75
C VAL A 87 2.15 17.16 8.25
N TYR A 88 1.92 17.02 6.95
CA TYR A 88 0.59 17.18 6.36
C TYR A 88 -0.38 16.10 6.87
N ALA A 89 0.05 14.83 6.91
CA ALA A 89 -0.74 13.70 7.39
C ALA A 89 -1.12 13.82 8.88
N ASP A 90 -0.22 14.35 9.70
CA ASP A 90 -0.47 14.54 11.13
C ASP A 90 -1.62 15.51 11.40
N ARG A 91 -1.74 16.56 10.57
CA ARG A 91 -2.70 17.67 10.76
C ARG A 91 -4.09 17.43 10.16
N HIS A 92 -4.23 16.45 9.27
CA HIS A 92 -5.49 16.21 8.57
C HIS A 92 -6.13 14.90 9.01
N ASP A 93 -7.42 14.75 8.68
CA ASP A 93 -8.17 13.53 8.92
C ASP A 93 -7.63 12.38 8.05
N LYS A 94 -7.26 11.26 8.69
CA LYS A 94 -6.51 10.19 8.03
C LYS A 94 -7.39 9.42 7.06
N ARG A 95 -8.68 9.23 7.40
CA ARG A 95 -9.64 8.58 6.52
C ARG A 95 -9.82 9.36 5.23
N THR A 96 -9.95 10.69 5.33
CA THR A 96 -10.09 11.59 4.18
C THR A 96 -8.82 11.59 3.33
N LEU A 97 -7.64 11.59 3.94
CA LEU A 97 -6.37 11.51 3.20
C LEU A 97 -6.21 10.19 2.45
N LEU A 98 -6.47 9.06 3.10
CA LEU A 98 -6.35 7.73 2.48
C LEU A 98 -7.33 7.56 1.32
N LEU A 99 -8.57 8.01 1.48
CA LEU A 99 -9.56 7.96 0.40
C LEU A 99 -9.21 8.93 -0.73
N GLY A 100 -8.89 10.18 -0.40
CA GLY A 100 -8.59 11.23 -1.38
C GLY A 100 -7.35 10.91 -2.22
N THR A 101 -6.28 10.41 -1.58
CA THR A 101 -5.07 9.98 -2.29
C THR A 101 -5.35 8.81 -3.22
N ASN A 102 -6.07 7.77 -2.78
CA ASN A 102 -6.43 6.64 -3.63
C ASN A 102 -7.32 7.06 -4.82
N VAL A 103 -8.32 7.93 -4.60
CA VAL A 103 -9.18 8.45 -5.68
C VAL A 103 -8.36 9.26 -6.68
N LEU A 104 -7.50 10.16 -6.21
CA LEU A 104 -6.67 11.00 -7.07
C LEU A 104 -5.66 10.14 -7.88
N ARG A 105 -5.04 9.16 -7.23
CA ARG A 105 -4.14 8.20 -7.88
C ARG A 105 -4.87 7.35 -8.91
N GLY A 106 -6.07 6.85 -8.60
CA GLY A 106 -6.92 6.15 -9.55
C GLY A 106 -7.26 7.03 -10.77
N GLY A 107 -7.60 8.30 -10.54
CA GLY A 107 -7.81 9.27 -11.62
C GLY A 107 -6.58 9.47 -12.50
N LEU A 108 -5.39 9.61 -11.91
CA LEU A 108 -4.13 9.72 -12.64
C LEU A 108 -3.83 8.48 -13.49
N ILE A 109 -4.12 7.28 -12.99
CA ILE A 109 -3.98 6.03 -13.75
C ILE A 109 -4.92 6.03 -14.97
N LEU A 110 -6.16 6.49 -14.82
CA LEU A 110 -7.12 6.57 -15.93
C LEU A 110 -6.69 7.55 -17.03
N LEU A 111 -5.84 8.53 -16.72
CA LEU A 111 -5.27 9.43 -17.72
C LEU A 111 -4.26 8.75 -18.64
N ILE A 112 -3.68 7.61 -18.23
CA ILE A 112 -2.71 6.85 -19.03
C ILE A 112 -3.32 6.38 -20.36
N PRO A 113 -4.40 5.57 -20.39
CA PRO A 113 -5.03 5.17 -21.65
C PRO A 113 -5.61 6.38 -22.40
N LEU A 114 -6.19 7.36 -21.69
CA LEU A 114 -6.73 8.57 -22.33
C LEU A 114 -5.65 9.34 -23.11
N SER A 115 -4.44 9.44 -22.56
CA SER A 115 -3.31 10.10 -23.23
C SER A 115 -2.94 9.45 -24.58
N GLN A 116 -3.22 8.15 -24.75
CA GLN A 116 -2.96 7.42 -25.98
C GLN A 116 -3.99 7.70 -27.08
N HIS A 117 -5.14 8.30 -26.73
CA HIS A 117 -6.18 8.68 -27.68
C HIS A 117 -6.13 10.17 -28.09
N LEU A 118 -5.27 10.98 -27.47
CA LEU A 118 -5.15 12.40 -27.78
C LEU A 118 -4.16 12.65 -28.93
N PRO A 119 -4.53 13.32 -30.04
CA PRO A 119 -3.69 13.46 -31.24
C PRO A 119 -2.29 14.05 -31.01
N TYR A 120 -2.16 14.97 -30.06
CA TYR A 120 -0.90 15.67 -29.75
C TYR A 120 -0.04 14.96 -28.69
N VAL A 121 -0.58 13.92 -28.05
CA VAL A 121 -0.03 13.28 -26.85
C VAL A 121 0.20 11.78 -27.08
N GLN A 122 -0.55 11.18 -28.01
CA GLN A 122 -0.45 9.79 -28.42
C GLN A 122 0.99 9.40 -28.77
N ASN A 123 1.40 8.20 -28.39
CA ASN A 123 2.73 7.63 -28.64
C ASN A 123 3.91 8.49 -28.12
N ARG A 124 3.68 9.39 -27.16
CA ARG A 124 4.75 10.13 -26.47
C ARG A 124 4.93 9.60 -25.05
N ALA A 125 6.18 9.53 -24.60
CA ALA A 125 6.51 9.06 -23.26
C ALA A 125 6.43 10.15 -22.17
N TRP A 126 6.58 11.43 -22.53
CA TRP A 126 6.55 12.53 -21.56
C TRP A 126 5.27 12.61 -20.69
N PRO A 127 4.05 12.31 -21.19
CA PRO A 127 2.85 12.34 -20.36
C PRO A 127 2.88 11.26 -19.27
N LEU A 128 3.43 10.09 -19.59
CA LEU A 128 3.60 8.99 -18.64
C LEU A 128 4.55 9.38 -17.51
N ILE A 129 5.62 10.12 -17.83
CA ILE A 129 6.59 10.64 -16.87
C ILE A 129 5.92 11.67 -15.94
N VAL A 130 5.13 12.60 -16.50
CA VAL A 130 4.39 13.60 -15.71
C VAL A 130 3.35 12.94 -14.82
N ILE A 131 2.56 12.00 -15.36
CA ILE A 131 1.56 11.25 -14.58
C ILE A 131 2.25 10.51 -13.44
N THR A 132 3.40 9.89 -13.68
CA THR A 132 4.19 9.18 -12.67
C THR A 132 4.69 10.10 -11.56
N LEU A 133 5.18 11.28 -11.91
CA LEU A 133 5.62 12.30 -10.96
C LEU A 133 4.47 12.71 -10.04
N LEU A 134 3.31 13.02 -10.61
CA LEU A 134 2.12 13.40 -9.85
C LEU A 134 1.61 12.24 -8.99
N PHE A 135 1.58 11.03 -9.55
CA PHE A 135 1.15 9.83 -8.86
C PHE A 135 2.01 9.53 -7.63
N SER A 136 3.34 9.62 -7.78
CA SER A 136 4.27 9.44 -6.67
C SER A 136 4.14 10.55 -5.64
N ALA A 137 4.01 11.81 -6.06
CA ALA A 137 3.84 12.95 -5.15
C ALA A 137 2.59 12.81 -4.28
N VAL A 138 1.45 12.45 -4.88
CA VAL A 138 0.19 12.20 -4.14
C VAL A 138 0.35 11.00 -3.20
N GLY A 139 1.05 9.95 -3.64
CA GLY A 139 1.30 8.75 -2.85
C GLY A 139 2.10 8.99 -1.57
N GLN A 140 2.91 10.06 -1.49
CA GLN A 140 3.76 10.31 -0.31
C GLN A 140 2.97 10.53 0.99
N VAL A 141 1.71 10.96 0.89
CA VAL A 141 0.84 11.18 2.06
C VAL A 141 0.23 9.87 2.57
N PHE A 142 0.21 8.81 1.75
CA PHE A 142 -0.48 7.56 2.07
C PHE A 142 0.16 6.82 3.25
N ALA A 143 1.47 6.53 3.17
CA ALA A 143 2.19 5.78 4.21
C ALA A 143 2.12 6.42 5.62
N PRO A 144 2.37 7.74 5.81
CA PRO A 144 2.24 8.34 7.14
C PRO A 144 0.78 8.38 7.62
N ALA A 145 -0.20 8.63 6.74
CA ALA A 145 -1.62 8.60 7.11
C ALA A 145 -2.08 7.18 7.51
N GLU A 146 -1.60 6.15 6.83
CA GLU A 146 -1.87 4.75 7.12
C GLU A 146 -1.30 4.34 8.48
N ALA A 147 -0.01 4.62 8.72
CA ALA A 147 0.65 4.33 9.98
C ALA A 147 -0.03 5.05 11.15
N ALA A 148 -0.41 6.32 10.97
CA ALA A 148 -1.11 7.11 11.97
C ALA A 148 -2.56 6.63 12.23
N SER A 149 -3.19 5.94 11.28
CA SER A 149 -4.54 5.38 11.45
C SER A 149 -4.53 4.13 12.33
N LEU A 150 -3.45 3.36 12.27
CA LEU A 150 -3.37 2.02 12.87
C LEU A 150 -3.76 1.98 14.36
N PRO A 151 -3.26 2.86 15.25
CA PRO A 151 -3.58 2.81 16.68
C PRO A 151 -5.06 3.06 17.00
N PHE A 152 -5.83 3.65 16.08
CA PHE A 152 -7.25 3.92 16.24
C PHE A 152 -8.14 2.75 15.80
N LEU A 153 -7.61 1.82 15.00
CA LEU A 153 -8.39 0.71 14.43
C LEU A 153 -8.22 -0.61 15.19
N VAL A 154 -7.20 -0.70 16.03
CA VAL A 154 -6.85 -1.92 16.79
C VAL A 154 -6.69 -1.60 18.27
N ARG A 155 -6.78 -2.63 19.12
CA ARG A 155 -6.47 -2.46 20.55
C ARG A 155 -4.98 -2.22 20.75
N ARG A 156 -4.60 -1.58 21.86
CA ARG A 156 -3.20 -1.23 22.16
C ARG A 156 -2.29 -2.45 22.15
N GLU A 157 -2.78 -3.58 22.64
CA GLU A 157 -2.08 -4.87 22.69
C GLU A 157 -1.88 -5.46 21.28
N GLN A 158 -2.75 -5.11 20.33
CA GLN A 158 -2.74 -5.60 18.96
C GLN A 158 -1.90 -4.73 18.00
N ILE A 159 -1.39 -3.57 18.44
CA ILE A 159 -0.65 -2.64 17.56
C ILE A 159 0.57 -3.34 16.95
N MET A 160 1.36 -4.06 17.76
CA MET A 160 2.56 -4.72 17.26
C MET A 160 2.22 -5.83 16.24
N THR A 161 1.15 -6.60 16.50
CA THR A 161 0.63 -7.60 15.56
C THR A 161 0.16 -6.95 14.25
N ALA A 162 -0.57 -5.86 14.34
CA ALA A 162 -1.12 -5.14 13.19
C ALA A 162 0.00 -4.56 12.30
N THR A 163 1.01 -3.92 12.92
CA THR A 163 2.20 -3.42 12.22
C THR A 163 2.98 -4.57 11.57
N SER A 164 3.14 -5.69 12.26
CA SER A 164 3.84 -6.86 11.72
C SER A 164 3.13 -7.40 10.48
N LEU A 165 1.81 -7.52 10.52
CA LEU A 165 1.01 -7.94 9.37
C LEU A 165 1.17 -7.00 8.18
N PHE A 166 1.16 -5.69 8.41
CA PHE A 166 1.40 -4.67 7.36
C PHE A 166 2.77 -4.85 6.70
N MET A 167 3.83 -4.99 7.50
CA MET A 167 5.19 -5.15 6.99
C MET A 167 5.36 -6.45 6.21
N THR A 168 4.85 -7.57 6.73
CA THR A 168 4.87 -8.86 6.00
C THR A 168 4.11 -8.76 4.68
N THR A 169 2.95 -8.12 4.70
CA THR A 169 2.13 -7.92 3.50
C THR A 169 2.82 -7.04 2.48
N ALA A 170 3.51 -5.98 2.91
CA ALA A 170 4.28 -5.10 2.05
C ALA A 170 5.44 -5.85 1.35
N ILE A 171 6.19 -6.66 2.10
CA ILE A 171 7.26 -7.49 1.55
C ILE A 171 6.69 -8.51 0.57
N LEU A 172 5.58 -9.17 0.90
CA LEU A 172 4.96 -10.14 0.01
C LEU A 172 4.46 -9.49 -1.28
N SER A 173 3.84 -8.31 -1.18
CA SER A 173 3.34 -7.55 -2.32
C SER A 173 4.48 -7.13 -3.26
N LEU A 174 5.67 -6.83 -2.72
CA LEU A 174 6.88 -6.54 -3.51
C LEU A 174 7.39 -7.76 -4.29
N VAL A 175 7.18 -8.98 -3.79
CA VAL A 175 7.61 -10.21 -4.48
C VAL A 175 6.61 -10.62 -5.56
N VAL A 176 5.32 -10.42 -5.29
CA VAL A 176 4.24 -10.81 -6.20
C VAL A 176 4.08 -9.85 -7.37
N GLY A 177 4.25 -8.55 -7.13
CA GLY A 177 4.12 -7.50 -8.14
C GLY A 177 5.45 -7.08 -8.71
#